data_AF-A0A2G6TJL4-F1
#
_entry.id   AF-A0A2G6TJL4-F1
#
_cell.length_a   1.000
_cell.length_b   1.000
_cell.length_c   1.000
_cell.angle_alpha   90.00
_cell.angle_beta   90.00
_cell.angle_gamma   90.00
#
_symmetry.space_group_name_H-M   'P 1'
#
loop_
_entity.id
_entity.type
_entity.pdbx_description
1 polymer ?
#
loop_
_entity_poly.entity_id
_entity_poly.type
_entity_poly.pdbx_seq_one_letter_code
_entity_poly.pdbx_strand_id
1 'polypeptide(L)'
;MRITLVSYDNWGFNNHIAISLRHKGHNVHHINFNKYEYKYPNFLCRIHNFILKTFFKKNLKTVYFGKKILENLKEINETQDIILVIKGDFIDPKSVLELKKYGKKTIAYFNDNTSRCPKIIRVIPHFDEVFSFEKEDCKKYNLKSATNWIYNSGCNVPQKPFEYKVFNIISKDRRLPILSRIASDLKSKNISHKFFVFDKKYRQKTSTIEFITNHIPLSEINEYINRSQVLLDVNRKGQIGLTFRVFESIGLQKKLITTNPDIVNYDFYNPKNILVIDEENPDIPLSFFESEYEKLPDNIFYKYTLEGWIDNVVYNTPTI
;
A
#
# COMPACT_ATOMS: atom_id res chain seq x y z
N MET A 1 -12.13 22.81 -2.33
CA MET A 1 -10.88 22.91 -3.10
C MET A 1 -11.02 22.18 -4.42
N ARG A 2 -10.25 22.60 -5.42
CA ARG A 2 -9.98 21.81 -6.64
C ARG A 2 -8.75 20.95 -6.40
N ILE A 3 -8.91 19.64 -6.40
CA ILE A 3 -7.85 18.70 -6.08
C ILE A 3 -7.65 17.77 -7.27
N THR A 4 -6.42 17.68 -7.76
CA THR A 4 -6.06 16.60 -8.69
C THR A 4 -5.32 15.50 -7.95
N LEU A 5 -5.89 14.30 -7.94
CA LEU A 5 -5.21 13.08 -7.50
C LEU A 5 -4.53 12.45 -8.72
N VAL A 6 -3.20 12.33 -8.68
CA VAL A 6 -2.42 11.59 -9.68
C VAL A 6 -1.91 10.33 -9.01
N SER A 7 -2.31 9.15 -9.49
CA SER A 7 -1.93 7.90 -8.82
C SER A 7 -1.66 6.76 -9.78
N TYR A 8 -0.65 5.94 -9.48
CA TYR A 8 -0.50 4.62 -10.07
C TYR A 8 -1.34 3.62 -9.28
N ASP A 9 -2.64 3.54 -9.58
CA ASP A 9 -3.56 2.66 -8.85
C ASP A 9 -3.64 1.28 -9.50
N ASN A 10 -2.82 0.38 -8.99
CA ASN A 10 -2.71 -0.99 -9.47
C ASN A 10 -3.52 -2.01 -8.65
N TRP A 11 -3.97 -1.64 -7.45
CA TRP A 11 -4.69 -2.53 -6.54
C TRP A 11 -6.08 -2.01 -6.14
N GLY A 12 -6.43 -0.77 -6.50
CA GLY A 12 -7.73 -0.14 -6.20
C GLY A 12 -7.75 0.72 -4.94
N PHE A 13 -6.68 0.74 -4.15
CA PHE A 13 -6.61 1.50 -2.89
C PHE A 13 -6.69 3.01 -3.10
N ASN A 14 -6.06 3.55 -4.15
CA ASN A 14 -5.93 5.00 -4.31
C ASN A 14 -7.26 5.64 -4.75
N ASN A 15 -8.12 4.90 -5.44
CA ASN A 15 -9.45 5.38 -5.82
C ASN A 15 -10.31 5.76 -4.60
N HIS A 16 -10.12 5.10 -3.45
CA HIS A 16 -10.81 5.47 -2.21
C HIS A 16 -10.47 6.90 -1.77
N ILE A 17 -9.23 7.38 -1.99
CA ILE A 17 -8.84 8.77 -1.68
C ILE A 17 -9.72 9.75 -2.47
N ALA A 18 -9.88 9.52 -3.79
CA ALA A 18 -10.70 10.38 -4.62
C ALA A 18 -12.18 10.37 -4.19
N ILE A 19 -12.71 9.22 -3.79
CA ILE A 19 -14.08 9.10 -3.28
C ILE A 19 -14.25 9.90 -1.97
N SER A 20 -13.36 9.69 -1.00
CA SER A 20 -13.44 10.37 0.31
C SER A 20 -13.28 11.90 0.17
N LEU A 21 -12.35 12.38 -0.66
CA LEU A 21 -12.21 13.81 -0.96
C LEU A 21 -13.48 14.41 -1.61
N ARG A 22 -14.16 13.68 -2.50
CA ARG A 22 -15.45 14.13 -3.07
C ARG A 22 -16.55 14.16 -2.02
N HIS A 23 -16.63 13.16 -1.14
CA HIS A 23 -17.58 13.16 -0.02
C HIS A 23 -17.34 14.34 0.93
N LYS A 24 -16.09 14.77 1.12
CA LYS A 24 -15.73 16.01 1.85
C LYS A 24 -16.04 17.31 1.07
N GLY A 25 -16.75 17.24 -0.06
CA GLY A 25 -17.22 18.39 -0.84
C GLY A 25 -16.16 19.04 -1.74
N HIS A 26 -15.08 18.33 -2.07
CA HIS A 26 -14.07 18.83 -3.00
C HIS A 26 -14.38 18.48 -4.45
N ASN A 27 -13.96 19.35 -5.37
CA ASN A 27 -13.93 19.04 -6.79
C ASN A 27 -12.66 18.24 -7.07
N VAL A 28 -12.81 16.94 -7.36
CA VAL A 28 -11.68 16.01 -7.48
C VAL A 28 -11.57 15.42 -8.88
N HIS A 29 -10.47 15.76 -9.55
CA HIS A 29 -10.07 15.11 -10.79
C HIS A 29 -9.05 13.99 -10.48
N HIS A 30 -9.32 12.76 -10.91
CA HIS A 30 -8.46 11.60 -10.63
C HIS A 30 -7.79 11.08 -11.89
N ILE A 31 -6.48 11.27 -12.00
CA ILE A 31 -5.63 10.75 -13.06
C ILE A 31 -5.02 9.42 -12.60
N ASN A 32 -5.72 8.32 -12.88
CA ASN A 32 -5.15 6.99 -12.70
C ASN A 32 -4.29 6.59 -13.90
N PHE A 33 -3.00 6.94 -13.85
CA PHE A 33 -2.08 6.72 -14.97
C PHE A 33 -1.61 5.26 -15.13
N ASN A 34 -2.02 4.35 -14.23
CA ASN A 34 -1.88 2.91 -14.46
C ASN A 34 -2.78 2.40 -15.61
N LYS A 35 -3.84 3.15 -15.97
CA LYS A 35 -4.70 2.84 -17.12
C LYS A 35 -4.01 3.05 -18.46
N TYR A 36 -2.91 3.82 -18.51
CA TYR A 36 -2.17 4.04 -19.75
C TYR A 36 -1.22 2.88 -20.03
N GLU A 37 -1.34 2.29 -21.21
CA GLU A 37 -0.41 1.28 -21.67
C GLU A 37 0.73 1.93 -22.47
N TYR A 38 1.98 1.61 -22.12
CA TYR A 38 3.15 2.01 -22.92
C TYR A 38 3.69 0.80 -23.68
N LYS A 39 3.66 0.89 -25.01
CA LYS A 39 4.26 -0.09 -25.92
C LYS A 39 5.44 0.57 -26.63
N TYR A 40 6.56 -0.16 -26.73
CA TYR A 40 7.69 0.33 -27.52
C TYR A 40 7.30 0.29 -29.00
N PRO A 41 7.49 1.37 -29.77
CA PRO A 41 7.14 1.39 -31.18
C PRO A 41 7.91 0.33 -32.00
N ASN A 42 9.17 0.07 -31.65
CA ASN A 42 10.02 -0.91 -32.31
C ASN A 42 11.16 -1.40 -31.40
N PHE A 43 11.95 -2.37 -31.89
CA PHE A 43 13.08 -2.95 -31.16
C PHE A 43 14.21 -1.94 -30.89
N LEU A 44 14.48 -1.02 -31.82
CA LEU A 44 15.48 0.03 -31.64
C LEU A 44 15.13 0.94 -30.46
N CYS A 45 13.85 1.27 -30.26
CA CYS A 45 13.40 2.01 -29.08
C CYS A 45 13.64 1.24 -27.77
N ARG A 46 13.63 -0.10 -27.79
CA ARG A 46 13.98 -0.91 -26.60
C ARG A 46 15.47 -0.82 -26.29
N ILE A 47 16.33 -0.90 -27.30
CA ILE A 47 17.78 -0.70 -27.16
C ILE A 47 18.09 0.71 -26.66
N HIS A 48 17.50 1.73 -27.30
CA HIS A 48 17.65 3.11 -26.88
C HIS A 48 17.20 3.31 -25.42
N ASN A 49 16.07 2.74 -25.01
CA ASN A 49 15.64 2.82 -23.61
C ASN A 49 16.58 2.08 -22.64
N PHE A 50 17.23 1.00 -23.08
CA PHE A 50 18.26 0.33 -22.28
C PHE A 50 19.45 1.27 -22.05
N ILE A 51 19.96 1.90 -23.12
CA ILE A 51 21.05 2.90 -23.04
C ILE A 51 20.64 4.06 -22.11
N LEU A 52 19.44 4.60 -22.28
CA LEU A 52 18.90 5.68 -21.44
C LEU A 52 18.84 5.30 -19.95
N LYS A 53 18.45 4.07 -19.63
CA LYS A 53 18.38 3.59 -18.24
C LYS A 53 19.77 3.45 -17.63
N THR A 54 20.71 2.87 -18.39
CA THR A 54 22.05 2.55 -17.92
C THR A 54 22.89 3.81 -17.73
N PHE A 55 22.92 4.71 -18.72
CA PHE A 55 23.84 5.84 -18.71
C PHE A 55 23.20 7.15 -18.28
N PHE A 56 21.92 7.35 -18.57
CA PHE A 56 21.24 8.64 -18.38
C PHE A 56 20.21 8.63 -17.26
N LYS A 57 20.06 7.50 -16.55
CA LYS A 57 19.04 7.29 -15.50
C LYS A 57 17.61 7.64 -15.98
N LYS A 58 17.34 7.61 -17.29
CA LYS A 58 16.07 7.99 -17.91
C LYS A 58 15.31 6.75 -18.37
N ASN A 59 13.98 6.79 -18.35
CA ASN A 59 13.14 5.69 -18.81
C ASN A 59 11.98 6.21 -19.66
N LEU A 60 11.87 5.77 -20.90
CA LEU A 60 10.81 6.21 -21.83
C LEU A 60 9.40 5.95 -21.27
N LYS A 61 9.21 4.88 -20.48
CA LYS A 61 7.91 4.59 -19.86
C LYS A 61 7.51 5.66 -18.83
N THR A 62 8.45 6.15 -18.02
CA THR A 62 8.15 7.19 -17.02
C THR A 62 7.92 8.55 -17.69
N VAL A 63 8.64 8.83 -18.77
CA VAL A 63 8.42 10.01 -19.63
C VAL A 63 7.03 9.98 -20.28
N TYR A 64 6.62 8.81 -20.77
CA TYR A 64 5.28 8.65 -21.35
C TYR A 64 4.17 8.90 -20.33
N PHE A 65 4.30 8.35 -19.12
CA PHE A 65 3.35 8.62 -18.04
C PHE A 65 3.32 10.10 -17.65
N GLY A 66 4.48 10.72 -17.49
CA GLY A 66 4.59 12.16 -17.26
C GLY A 66 3.88 12.99 -18.32
N LYS A 67 4.08 12.66 -19.61
CA LYS A 67 3.38 13.32 -20.71
C LYS A 67 1.86 13.19 -20.60
N LYS A 68 1.34 11.98 -20.35
CA LYS A 68 -0.10 11.74 -20.25
C LYS A 68 -0.73 12.50 -19.08
N ILE A 69 -0.04 12.56 -17.94
CA ILE A 69 -0.49 13.34 -16.78
C ILE A 69 -0.54 14.84 -17.13
N LEU A 70 0.49 15.37 -17.79
CA LEU A 70 0.53 16.78 -18.21
C LEU A 70 -0.53 17.11 -19.27
N GLU A 71 -0.82 16.19 -20.20
CA GLU A 71 -1.93 16.32 -21.16
C GLU A 71 -3.27 16.47 -20.41
N ASN A 72 -3.54 15.61 -19.41
CA ASN A 72 -4.77 15.69 -18.61
C ASN A 72 -4.84 16.99 -17.80
N LEU A 73 -3.75 17.42 -17.17
CA LEU A 73 -3.70 18.69 -16.42
C LEU A 73 -3.96 19.92 -17.32
N LYS A 74 -3.52 19.87 -18.59
CA LYS A 74 -3.82 20.92 -19.58
C LYS A 74 -5.29 20.90 -20.00
N GLU A 75 -5.88 19.72 -20.18
CA GLU A 75 -7.29 19.56 -20.56
C GLU A 75 -8.25 20.07 -19.46
N ILE A 76 -7.91 19.88 -18.19
CA ILE A 76 -8.66 20.48 -17.06
C ILE A 76 -8.70 22.01 -17.18
N ASN A 77 -7.63 22.62 -17.73
CA ASN A 77 -7.48 24.06 -17.96
C ASN A 77 -7.80 24.94 -16.75
N GLU A 78 -7.52 24.44 -15.54
CA GLU A 78 -7.74 25.16 -14.29
C GLU A 78 -6.61 24.89 -13.30
N THR A 79 -6.19 25.93 -12.58
CA THR A 79 -5.23 25.79 -11.48
C THR A 79 -5.83 25.03 -10.31
N GLN A 80 -5.18 23.94 -9.92
CA GLN A 80 -5.57 23.10 -8.80
C GLN A 80 -5.10 23.74 -7.49
N ASP A 81 -5.90 23.65 -6.43
CA ASP A 81 -5.45 24.06 -5.09
C ASP A 81 -4.40 23.08 -4.57
N ILE A 82 -4.62 21.78 -4.80
CA ILE A 82 -3.68 20.70 -4.44
C ILE A 82 -3.54 19.72 -5.61
N ILE A 83 -2.30 19.34 -5.93
CA ILE A 83 -2.02 18.13 -6.70
C ILE A 83 -1.37 17.11 -5.77
N LEU A 84 -2.10 16.02 -5.48
CA LEU A 84 -1.63 14.91 -4.67
C LEU A 84 -1.14 13.80 -5.59
N VAL A 85 0.13 13.40 -5.45
CA VAL A 85 0.77 12.37 -6.26
C VAL A 85 1.10 11.15 -5.42
N ILE A 86 0.47 10.01 -5.74
CA ILE A 86 0.76 8.71 -5.15
C ILE A 86 1.63 7.91 -6.12
N LYS A 87 2.80 7.43 -5.65
CA LYS A 87 3.81 6.73 -6.48
C LYS A 87 4.39 7.58 -7.62
N GLY A 88 4.85 8.79 -7.26
CA GLY A 88 5.54 9.70 -8.20
C GLY A 88 6.82 9.14 -8.82
N ASP A 89 7.37 8.03 -8.29
CA ASP A 89 8.56 7.35 -8.79
C ASP A 89 8.36 6.66 -10.16
N PHE A 90 7.11 6.54 -10.61
CA PHE A 90 6.74 6.13 -11.97
C PHE A 90 6.69 7.30 -12.98
N ILE A 91 6.94 8.53 -12.53
CA ILE A 91 6.98 9.74 -13.35
C ILE A 91 8.44 10.19 -13.45
N ASP A 92 8.85 10.72 -14.60
CA ASP A 92 10.20 11.27 -14.69
C ASP A 92 10.31 12.65 -14.00
N PRO A 93 11.49 13.00 -13.45
CA PRO A 93 11.69 14.23 -12.70
C PRO A 93 11.27 15.51 -13.43
N LYS A 94 11.47 15.57 -14.76
CA LYS A 94 11.10 16.75 -15.56
C LYS A 94 9.58 16.95 -15.57
N SER A 95 8.81 15.88 -15.76
CA SER A 95 7.35 15.97 -15.70
C SER A 95 6.84 16.25 -14.28
N VAL A 96 7.51 15.75 -13.23
CA VAL A 96 7.19 16.13 -11.86
C VAL A 96 7.43 17.62 -11.61
N LEU A 97 8.52 18.19 -12.12
CA LEU A 97 8.76 19.62 -12.01
C LEU A 97 7.73 20.43 -12.81
N GLU A 98 7.32 19.96 -13.99
CA GLU A 98 6.34 20.65 -14.83
C GLU A 98 4.93 20.61 -14.23
N LEU A 99 4.51 19.52 -13.56
CA LEU A 99 3.19 19.44 -12.95
C LEU A 99 2.96 20.50 -11.87
N LYS A 100 4.03 20.99 -11.21
CA LYS A 100 3.94 22.07 -10.22
C LYS A 100 3.28 23.33 -10.78
N LYS A 101 3.38 23.58 -12.09
CA LYS A 101 2.79 24.77 -12.73
C LYS A 101 1.25 24.74 -12.73
N TYR A 102 0.65 23.58 -12.50
CA TYR A 102 -0.80 23.39 -12.53
C TYR A 102 -1.43 23.39 -11.14
N GLY A 103 -0.64 23.46 -10.06
CA GLY A 103 -1.12 23.39 -8.69
C GLY A 103 -0.52 24.47 -7.81
N LYS A 104 -1.31 25.00 -6.86
CA LYS A 104 -0.81 25.92 -5.82
C LYS A 104 0.08 25.21 -4.81
N LYS A 105 -0.19 23.93 -4.55
CA LYS A 105 0.58 23.05 -3.68
C LYS A 105 0.68 21.66 -4.32
N THR A 106 1.88 21.08 -4.35
CA THR A 106 2.10 19.69 -4.78
C THR A 106 2.58 18.83 -3.61
N ILE A 107 1.89 17.72 -3.41
CA ILE A 107 2.15 16.78 -2.31
C ILE A 107 2.45 15.42 -2.92
N ALA A 108 3.50 14.76 -2.47
CA ALA A 108 3.75 13.36 -2.78
C ALA A 108 3.55 12.47 -1.56
N TYR A 109 3.02 11.27 -1.78
CA TYR A 109 3.02 10.20 -0.80
C TYR A 109 3.60 8.92 -1.38
N PHE A 110 4.55 8.32 -0.65
CA PHE A 110 5.21 7.07 -1.01
C PHE A 110 4.92 5.97 0.00
N ASN A 111 4.31 4.88 -0.49
CA ASN A 111 4.07 3.63 0.24
C ASN A 111 5.03 2.50 -0.16
N ASP A 112 6.25 2.86 -0.57
CA ASP A 112 7.41 1.98 -0.76
C ASP A 112 8.66 2.73 -0.26
N ASN A 113 9.69 2.01 0.19
CA ASN A 113 10.95 2.65 0.61
C ASN A 113 11.93 2.92 -0.55
N THR A 114 12.84 3.86 -0.33
CA THR A 114 13.88 4.24 -1.30
C THR A 114 14.92 3.15 -1.56
N SER A 115 15.14 2.22 -0.63
CA SER A 115 16.07 1.10 -0.82
C SER A 115 15.59 0.16 -1.94
N ARG A 116 14.28 -0.09 -1.98
CA ARG A 116 13.62 -0.91 -2.98
C ARG A 116 13.25 -0.12 -4.23
N CYS A 117 12.78 1.12 -4.05
CA CYS A 117 12.32 2.01 -5.11
C CYS A 117 13.21 3.26 -5.17
N PRO A 118 14.48 3.14 -5.60
CA PRO A 118 15.45 4.26 -5.59
C PRO A 118 15.09 5.41 -6.54
N LYS A 119 14.07 5.23 -7.39
CA LYS A 119 13.53 6.31 -8.23
C LYS A 119 12.77 7.36 -7.43
N ILE A 120 12.24 7.01 -6.26
CA ILE A 120 11.60 7.95 -5.33
C ILE A 120 12.53 9.14 -5.06
N ILE A 121 13.81 8.86 -4.78
CA ILE A 121 14.84 9.87 -4.47
C ILE A 121 14.92 10.97 -5.54
N ARG A 122 14.71 10.62 -6.81
CA ARG A 122 14.87 11.53 -7.95
C ARG A 122 13.74 12.53 -8.09
N VAL A 123 12.59 12.26 -7.47
CA VAL A 123 11.39 13.09 -7.59
C VAL A 123 11.08 13.86 -6.31
N ILE A 124 11.64 13.46 -5.15
CA ILE A 124 11.49 14.16 -3.86
C ILE A 124 11.69 15.69 -4.01
N PRO A 125 12.76 16.20 -4.65
CA PRO A 125 13.02 17.65 -4.71
C PRO A 125 12.02 18.45 -5.56
N HIS A 126 11.09 17.77 -6.25
CA HIS A 126 10.16 18.39 -7.19
C HIS A 126 8.73 18.49 -6.64
N PHE A 127 8.54 18.27 -5.34
CA PHE A 127 7.28 18.50 -4.64
C PHE A 127 7.44 19.59 -3.58
N ASP A 128 6.34 20.23 -3.18
CA ASP A 128 6.35 21.17 -2.05
C ASP A 128 6.38 20.42 -0.72
N GLU A 129 5.64 19.30 -0.63
CA GLU A 129 5.67 18.41 0.52
C GLU A 129 5.74 16.95 0.09
N VAL A 130 6.46 16.15 0.88
CA VAL A 130 6.60 14.72 0.63
C VAL A 130 6.34 13.96 1.93
N PHE A 131 5.44 12.98 1.85
CA PHE A 131 5.14 12.04 2.91
C PHE A 131 5.66 10.65 2.56
N SER A 132 6.11 9.93 3.58
CA SER A 132 6.48 8.51 3.47
C SER A 132 5.98 7.72 4.68
N PHE A 133 5.61 6.47 4.43
CA PHE A 133 5.32 5.50 5.49
C PHE A 133 6.57 4.84 6.09
N GLU A 134 7.76 5.15 5.55
CA GLU A 134 9.03 4.58 5.99
C GLU A 134 9.77 5.59 6.84
N LYS A 135 9.83 5.33 8.15
CA LYS A 135 10.45 6.21 9.15
C LYS A 135 11.89 6.58 8.81
N GLU A 136 12.66 5.62 8.28
CA GLU A 136 14.06 5.85 7.90
C GLU A 136 14.20 6.73 6.66
N ASP A 137 13.29 6.63 5.69
CA ASP A 137 13.28 7.57 4.55
C ASP A 137 12.87 8.98 5.02
N CYS A 138 11.94 9.07 5.97
CA CYS A 138 11.55 10.35 6.58
C CYS A 138 12.75 11.05 7.22
N LYS A 139 13.52 10.32 8.05
CA LYS A 139 14.74 10.86 8.68
C LYS A 139 15.79 11.22 7.62
N LYS A 140 16.06 10.32 6.68
CA LYS A 140 17.15 10.46 5.71
C LYS A 140 16.96 11.62 4.73
N TYR A 141 15.73 11.85 4.28
CA TYR A 141 15.42 12.87 3.27
C TYR A 141 14.57 14.01 3.81
N ASN A 142 14.42 14.13 5.14
CA ASN A 142 13.60 15.14 5.81
C ASN A 142 12.16 15.18 5.29
N LEU A 143 11.52 14.00 5.19
CA LEU A 143 10.14 13.84 4.73
C LEU A 143 9.18 13.81 5.92
N LYS A 144 7.92 14.17 5.69
CA LYS A 144 6.85 14.00 6.67
C LYS A 144 6.46 12.52 6.77
N SER A 145 6.03 12.08 7.94
CA SER A 145 5.56 10.70 8.14
C SER A 145 4.05 10.58 7.98
N ALA A 146 3.61 9.56 7.26
CA ALA A 146 2.22 9.14 7.20
C ALA A 146 2.15 7.64 6.95
N THR A 147 1.27 6.93 7.65
CA THR A 147 1.06 5.50 7.38
C THR A 147 0.25 5.27 6.10
N ASN A 148 0.02 4.01 5.75
CA ASN A 148 -1.16 3.67 4.93
C ASN A 148 -2.45 3.92 5.76
N TRP A 149 -3.61 3.69 5.16
CA TRP A 149 -4.91 4.00 5.74
C TRP A 149 -5.85 2.80 5.70
N ILE A 150 -6.88 2.85 6.55
CA ILE A 150 -8.03 1.96 6.52
C ILE A 150 -8.92 2.40 5.36
N TYR A 151 -9.04 1.54 4.35
CA TYR A 151 -9.91 1.77 3.18
C TYR A 151 -11.24 0.99 3.26
N ASN A 152 -11.35 0.07 4.22
CA ASN A 152 -12.52 -0.75 4.46
C ASN A 152 -12.75 -0.89 5.97
N SER A 153 -13.82 -0.28 6.47
CA SER A 153 -14.20 -0.24 7.88
C SER A 153 -15.61 -0.78 8.14
N GLY A 154 -16.16 -1.56 7.20
CA GLY A 154 -17.48 -2.16 7.36
C GLY A 154 -17.44 -3.34 8.31
N CYS A 155 -17.96 -3.16 9.53
CA CYS A 155 -18.31 -4.28 10.41
C CYS A 155 -19.53 -5.03 9.84
N ASN A 156 -19.34 -5.77 8.75
CA ASN A 156 -20.19 -6.95 8.58
C ASN A 156 -19.77 -7.88 9.70
N VAL A 157 -20.63 -8.00 10.72
CA VAL A 157 -20.44 -8.92 11.85
C VAL A 157 -19.96 -10.24 11.25
N PRO A 158 -18.76 -10.72 11.60
CA PRO A 158 -18.25 -11.94 11.00
C PRO A 158 -19.26 -13.05 11.26
N GLN A 159 -19.83 -13.61 10.19
CA GLN A 159 -20.67 -14.80 10.31
C GLN A 159 -19.78 -15.92 10.83
N LYS A 160 -19.90 -16.21 12.13
CA LYS A 160 -19.35 -17.41 12.72
C LYS A 160 -20.18 -18.60 12.20
N PRO A 161 -19.55 -19.73 11.83
CA PRO A 161 -18.12 -20.02 11.94
C PRO A 161 -17.28 -19.43 10.79
N PHE A 162 -16.04 -19.01 11.10
CA PHE A 162 -15.06 -18.61 10.08
C PHE A 162 -14.62 -19.83 9.26
N GLU A 163 -14.55 -19.68 7.93
CA GLU A 163 -14.04 -20.71 7.02
C GLU A 163 -12.53 -20.96 7.24
N TYR A 164 -11.79 -19.89 7.54
CA TYR A 164 -10.34 -19.95 7.78
C TYR A 164 -9.97 -19.31 9.13
N LYS A 165 -9.02 -19.89 9.85
CA LYS A 165 -8.45 -19.22 11.03
C LYS A 165 -7.48 -18.12 10.63
N VAL A 166 -6.61 -18.36 9.63
CA VAL A 166 -5.59 -17.40 9.20
C VAL A 166 -5.62 -17.16 7.69
N PHE A 167 -5.52 -15.89 7.26
CA PHE A 167 -5.43 -15.52 5.84
C PHE A 167 -4.26 -14.60 5.51
N ASN A 168 -3.64 -14.84 4.36
CA ASN A 168 -2.58 -14.01 3.77
C ASN A 168 -2.55 -14.11 2.23
N ILE A 169 -2.11 -13.04 1.57
CA ILE A 169 -1.73 -13.05 0.17
C ILE A 169 -0.43 -12.26 -0.04
N ILE A 170 0.51 -12.84 -0.77
CA ILE A 170 1.74 -12.15 -1.20
C ILE A 170 2.07 -12.44 -2.65
N SER A 171 2.92 -11.63 -3.27
CA SER A 171 3.65 -12.04 -4.47
C SER A 171 4.85 -12.90 -4.08
N LYS A 172 5.20 -13.86 -4.93
CA LYS A 172 6.40 -14.67 -4.76
C LYS A 172 7.64 -13.77 -4.73
N ASP A 173 8.31 -13.78 -3.59
CA ASP A 173 9.58 -13.11 -3.36
C ASP A 173 10.31 -13.81 -2.19
N ARG A 174 11.28 -13.13 -1.57
CA ARG A 174 12.08 -13.65 -0.46
C ARG A 174 11.30 -13.99 0.80
N ARG A 175 10.00 -13.67 0.87
CA ARG A 175 9.11 -14.03 1.99
C ARG A 175 8.54 -15.44 1.90
N LEU A 176 8.69 -16.12 0.76
CA LEU A 176 8.14 -17.47 0.59
C LEU A 176 8.66 -18.47 1.66
N PRO A 177 9.96 -18.51 2.02
CA PRO A 177 10.44 -19.43 3.06
C PRO A 177 9.77 -19.24 4.43
N ILE A 178 9.63 -18.00 4.91
CA ILE A 178 8.96 -17.72 6.18
C ILE A 178 7.46 -18.02 6.12
N LEU A 179 6.78 -17.68 5.01
CA LEU A 179 5.39 -18.07 4.83
C LEU A 179 5.21 -19.60 4.90
N SER A 180 6.13 -20.37 4.30
CA SER A 180 6.12 -21.84 4.38
C SER A 180 6.36 -22.39 5.79
N ARG A 181 7.22 -21.74 6.59
CA ARG A 181 7.41 -22.11 8.01
C ARG A 181 6.14 -21.86 8.82
N ILE A 182 5.54 -20.67 8.69
CA ILE A 182 4.27 -20.32 9.35
C ILE A 182 3.17 -21.29 8.95
N ALA A 183 3.05 -21.60 7.66
CA ALA A 183 2.02 -22.52 7.18
C ALA A 183 2.21 -23.95 7.72
N SER A 184 3.46 -24.39 7.88
CA SER A 184 3.80 -25.68 8.50
C SER A 184 3.48 -25.69 10.01
N ASP A 185 3.80 -24.63 10.74
CA ASP A 185 3.44 -24.48 12.17
C ASP A 185 1.92 -24.56 12.36
N LEU A 186 1.17 -23.75 11.61
CA LEU A 186 -0.30 -23.76 11.64
C LEU A 186 -0.88 -25.14 11.30
N LYS A 187 -0.34 -25.81 10.28
CA LYS A 187 -0.76 -27.17 9.91
C LYS A 187 -0.50 -28.18 11.04
N SER A 188 0.66 -28.12 11.69
CA SER A 188 1.01 -29.03 12.79
C SER A 188 0.08 -28.89 14.01
N LYS A 189 -0.46 -27.69 14.22
CA LYS A 189 -1.42 -27.35 15.28
C LYS A 189 -2.89 -27.52 14.85
N ASN A 190 -3.16 -28.09 13.66
CA ASN A 190 -4.50 -28.23 13.07
C ASN A 190 -5.28 -26.90 12.93
N ILE A 191 -4.57 -25.80 12.66
CA ILE A 191 -5.17 -24.48 12.46
C ILE A 191 -5.41 -24.26 10.96
N SER A 192 -6.68 -24.09 10.57
CA SER A 192 -7.05 -23.87 9.17
C SER A 192 -6.51 -22.53 8.65
N HIS A 193 -5.94 -22.54 7.45
CA HIS A 193 -5.36 -21.33 6.86
C HIS A 193 -5.56 -21.30 5.35
N LYS A 194 -5.54 -20.08 4.80
CA LYS A 194 -5.63 -19.83 3.37
C LYS A 194 -4.55 -18.83 2.97
N PHE A 195 -3.48 -19.34 2.33
CA PHE A 195 -2.37 -18.53 1.85
C PHE A 195 -2.28 -18.56 0.34
N PHE A 196 -2.32 -17.37 -0.28
CA PHE A 196 -2.09 -17.19 -1.70
C PHE A 196 -0.70 -16.64 -1.99
N VAL A 197 -0.03 -17.23 -2.98
CA VAL A 197 1.24 -16.71 -3.52
C VAL A 197 1.09 -16.43 -5.01
N PHE A 198 1.12 -15.15 -5.38
CA PHE A 198 1.10 -14.75 -6.77
C PHE A 198 2.45 -15.04 -7.45
N ASP A 199 2.45 -15.92 -8.43
CA ASP A 199 3.58 -16.24 -9.31
C ASP A 199 3.09 -16.29 -10.77
N LYS A 200 3.64 -15.41 -11.62
CA LYS A 200 3.25 -15.32 -13.03
C LYS A 200 3.50 -16.60 -13.83
N LYS A 201 4.42 -17.46 -13.38
CA LYS A 201 4.90 -18.62 -14.14
C LYS A 201 4.34 -19.94 -13.65
N TYR A 202 3.95 -20.01 -12.38
CA TYR A 202 3.66 -21.28 -11.72
C TYR A 202 2.30 -21.26 -11.06
N ARG A 203 1.45 -22.21 -11.47
CA ARG A 203 0.21 -22.55 -10.78
C ARG A 203 0.40 -23.89 -10.10
N GLN A 204 0.35 -23.90 -8.78
CA GLN A 204 0.47 -25.11 -7.98
C GLN A 204 -0.32 -24.91 -6.70
N LYS A 205 -0.99 -25.95 -6.22
CA LYS A 205 -1.59 -25.96 -4.90
C LYS A 205 -0.89 -27.02 -4.07
N THR A 206 -0.30 -26.61 -2.95
CA THR A 206 0.23 -27.51 -1.94
C THR A 206 -0.81 -27.71 -0.84
N SER A 207 -0.51 -28.54 0.16
CA SER A 207 -1.41 -28.69 1.32
C SER A 207 -1.56 -27.43 2.18
N THR A 208 -0.67 -26.45 2.03
CA THR A 208 -0.57 -25.27 2.91
C THR A 208 -0.63 -23.94 2.17
N ILE A 209 -0.17 -23.89 0.92
CA ILE A 209 -0.07 -22.67 0.10
C ILE A 209 -0.64 -22.92 -1.30
N GLU A 210 -1.40 -21.95 -1.80
CA GLU A 210 -1.96 -21.93 -3.15
C GLU A 210 -1.27 -20.86 -4.02
N PHE A 211 -0.60 -21.30 -5.07
CA PHE A 211 0.04 -20.42 -6.06
C PHE A 211 -0.95 -20.01 -7.14
N ILE A 212 -1.08 -18.70 -7.35
CA ILE A 212 -2.01 -18.10 -8.30
C ILE A 212 -1.24 -17.35 -9.39
N THR A 213 -1.73 -17.40 -10.62
CA THR A 213 -1.12 -16.71 -11.77
C THR A 213 -1.86 -15.43 -12.15
N ASN A 214 -3.13 -15.32 -11.72
CA ASN A 214 -3.99 -14.19 -11.97
C ASN A 214 -4.07 -13.29 -10.73
N HIS A 215 -4.21 -12.00 -10.98
CA HIS A 215 -4.49 -11.03 -9.94
C HIS A 215 -5.89 -11.27 -9.37
N ILE A 216 -6.02 -11.32 -8.04
CA ILE A 216 -7.32 -11.37 -7.36
C ILE A 216 -7.78 -9.93 -7.09
N PRO A 217 -8.94 -9.50 -7.61
CA PRO A 217 -9.51 -8.19 -7.34
C PRO A 217 -9.65 -7.89 -5.83
N LEU A 218 -9.57 -6.62 -5.47
CA LEU A 218 -9.66 -6.19 -4.06
C LEU A 218 -10.97 -6.62 -3.39
N SER A 219 -12.08 -6.65 -4.13
CA SER A 219 -13.37 -7.14 -3.64
C SER A 219 -13.32 -8.60 -3.20
N GLU A 220 -12.74 -9.48 -4.02
CA GLU A 220 -12.57 -10.90 -3.69
C GLU A 220 -11.59 -11.10 -2.52
N ILE A 221 -10.53 -10.27 -2.43
CA ILE A 221 -9.64 -10.27 -1.26
C ILE A 221 -10.40 -9.93 0.03
N ASN A 222 -11.30 -8.94 -0.03
CA ASN A 222 -12.13 -8.59 1.12
C ASN A 222 -13.05 -9.75 1.55
N GLU A 223 -13.53 -10.58 0.62
CA GLU A 223 -14.31 -11.78 0.96
C GLU A 223 -13.47 -12.82 1.72
N TYR A 224 -12.24 -13.08 1.30
CA TYR A 224 -11.33 -13.96 2.04
C TYR A 224 -11.00 -13.41 3.43
N ILE A 225 -10.76 -12.10 3.53
CA ILE A 225 -10.53 -11.43 4.81
C ILE A 225 -11.74 -11.61 5.73
N ASN A 226 -12.96 -11.36 5.24
CA ASN A 226 -14.18 -11.47 6.03
C ASN A 226 -14.42 -12.90 6.55
N ARG A 227 -14.13 -13.91 5.72
CA ARG A 227 -14.22 -15.34 6.07
C ARG A 227 -13.09 -15.86 6.96
N SER A 228 -12.16 -15.00 7.36
CA SER A 228 -10.99 -15.37 8.17
C SER A 228 -11.04 -14.75 9.57
N GLN A 229 -10.65 -15.49 10.61
CA GLN A 229 -10.62 -14.97 11.98
C GLN A 229 -9.46 -13.99 12.21
N VAL A 230 -8.27 -14.36 11.75
CA VAL A 230 -7.00 -13.65 11.97
C VAL A 230 -6.33 -13.37 10.63
N LEU A 231 -5.71 -12.20 10.53
CA LEU A 231 -4.92 -11.81 9.39
C LEU A 231 -3.43 -12.03 9.67
N LEU A 232 -2.69 -12.56 8.69
CA LEU A 232 -1.24 -12.63 8.75
C LEU A 232 -0.65 -11.53 7.86
N ASP A 233 0.39 -10.85 8.34
CA ASP A 233 1.24 -9.91 7.59
C ASP A 233 2.69 -10.38 7.62
N VAL A 234 3.30 -10.49 6.45
CA VAL A 234 4.73 -10.84 6.33
C VAL A 234 5.43 -9.70 5.63
N ASN A 235 6.20 -8.93 6.38
CA ASN A 235 6.96 -7.78 5.89
C ASN A 235 8.07 -8.23 4.94
N ARG A 236 8.46 -7.34 4.03
CA ARG A 236 9.64 -7.56 3.20
C ARG A 236 10.87 -7.18 3.99
N LYS A 237 11.95 -7.94 3.83
CA LYS A 237 13.26 -7.56 4.39
C LYS A 237 13.62 -6.12 4.03
N GLY A 238 13.92 -5.31 5.04
CA GLY A 238 14.27 -3.89 4.90
C GLY A 238 13.08 -2.92 4.82
N GLN A 239 11.83 -3.41 4.94
CA GLN A 239 10.64 -2.58 5.09
C GLN A 239 10.31 -2.42 6.57
N ILE A 240 10.14 -1.17 7.02
CA ILE A 240 9.71 -0.84 8.39
C ILE A 240 8.27 -0.36 8.37
N GLY A 241 7.88 0.40 7.34
CA GLY A 241 6.52 0.88 7.14
C GLY A 241 5.47 -0.23 7.13
N LEU A 242 4.32 0.04 7.75
CA LEU A 242 3.22 -0.92 7.91
C LEU A 242 2.44 -1.13 6.60
N THR A 243 2.19 -2.39 6.25
CA THR A 243 1.44 -2.74 5.03
C THR A 243 -0.06 -2.45 5.17
N PHE A 244 -0.80 -2.47 4.06
CA PHE A 244 -2.27 -2.38 4.09
C PHE A 244 -2.93 -3.50 4.91
N ARG A 245 -2.29 -4.67 5.04
CA ARG A 245 -2.81 -5.80 5.84
C ARG A 245 -2.97 -5.44 7.32
N VAL A 246 -2.12 -4.57 7.85
CA VAL A 246 -2.26 -4.04 9.21
C VAL A 246 -3.53 -3.20 9.31
N PHE A 247 -3.75 -2.27 8.38
CA PHE A 247 -4.93 -1.39 8.40
C PHE A 247 -6.23 -2.14 8.07
N GLU A 248 -6.18 -3.16 7.23
CA GLU A 248 -7.29 -4.11 7.01
C GLU A 248 -7.69 -4.79 8.33
N SER A 249 -6.72 -5.23 9.13
CA SER A 249 -6.98 -5.88 10.43
C SER A 249 -7.66 -4.93 11.41
N ILE A 250 -7.21 -3.67 11.49
CA ILE A 250 -7.79 -2.65 12.35
C ILE A 250 -9.20 -2.28 11.89
N GLY A 251 -9.38 -1.97 10.61
CA GLY A 251 -10.65 -1.55 10.03
C GLY A 251 -11.77 -2.58 10.21
N LEU A 252 -11.42 -3.87 10.16
CA LEU A 252 -12.37 -4.98 10.29
C LEU A 252 -12.36 -5.63 11.67
N GLN A 253 -11.67 -5.04 12.65
CA GLN A 253 -11.56 -5.54 14.01
C GLN A 253 -11.12 -7.01 14.08
N LYS A 254 -10.15 -7.37 13.24
CA LYS A 254 -9.54 -8.69 13.19
C LYS A 254 -8.18 -8.65 13.88
N LYS A 255 -7.84 -9.74 14.55
CA LYS A 255 -6.48 -9.90 15.08
C LYS A 255 -5.47 -10.01 13.96
N LEU A 256 -4.23 -9.66 14.26
CA LEU A 256 -3.10 -9.64 13.35
C LEU A 256 -1.95 -10.50 13.91
N ILE A 257 -1.38 -11.34 13.07
CA ILE A 257 -0.06 -11.94 13.27
C ILE A 257 0.89 -11.23 12.31
N THR A 258 2.03 -10.75 12.77
CA THR A 258 2.98 -10.01 11.93
C THR A 258 4.44 -10.33 12.23
N THR A 259 5.27 -10.32 11.19
CA THR A 259 6.74 -10.35 11.31
C THR A 259 7.36 -8.96 11.40
N ASN A 260 6.56 -7.88 11.43
CA ASN A 260 7.09 -6.52 11.55
C ASN A 260 7.19 -6.09 13.03
N PRO A 261 8.40 -6.06 13.62
CA PRO A 261 8.56 -5.70 15.03
C PRO A 261 8.29 -4.22 15.31
N ASP A 262 8.39 -3.33 14.33
CA ASP A 262 8.19 -1.89 14.55
C ASP A 262 6.74 -1.54 14.90
N ILE A 263 5.79 -2.46 14.68
CA ILE A 263 4.38 -2.25 15.01
C ILE A 263 4.14 -1.96 16.50
N VAL A 264 5.03 -2.42 17.38
CA VAL A 264 4.93 -2.18 18.83
C VAL A 264 5.08 -0.70 19.20
N ASN A 265 5.65 0.10 18.31
CA ASN A 265 5.89 1.53 18.51
C ASN A 265 4.69 2.40 18.08
N TYR A 266 3.56 1.80 17.68
CA TYR A 266 2.37 2.52 17.25
C TYR A 266 1.33 2.57 18.39
N ASP A 267 0.61 3.69 18.48
CA ASP A 267 -0.39 3.97 19.52
C ASP A 267 -1.58 2.99 19.56
N PHE A 268 -1.83 2.25 18.48
CA PHE A 268 -2.84 1.21 18.41
C PHE A 268 -2.33 -0.19 18.82
N TYR A 269 -1.05 -0.35 19.17
CA TYR A 269 -0.51 -1.65 19.53
C TYR A 269 -1.21 -2.20 20.79
N ASN A 270 -1.77 -3.39 20.66
CA ASN A 270 -2.35 -4.15 21.75
C ASN A 270 -1.96 -5.63 21.57
N PRO A 271 -1.23 -6.27 22.50
CA PRO A 271 -0.80 -7.65 22.38
C PRO A 271 -1.96 -8.66 22.30
N LYS A 272 -3.17 -8.30 22.77
CA LYS A 272 -4.37 -9.14 22.60
C LYS A 272 -4.88 -9.15 21.15
N ASN A 273 -4.61 -8.08 20.41
CA ASN A 273 -5.00 -7.92 19.01
C ASN A 273 -3.88 -8.27 18.03
N ILE A 274 -2.62 -8.05 18.42
CA ILE A 274 -1.46 -8.12 17.54
C ILE A 274 -0.39 -9.03 18.15
N LEU A 275 -0.12 -10.14 17.48
CA LEU A 275 0.99 -11.03 17.77
C LEU A 275 2.17 -10.72 16.85
N VAL A 276 3.31 -10.32 17.43
CA VAL A 276 4.57 -10.19 16.70
C VAL A 276 5.33 -11.51 16.81
N ILE A 277 5.72 -12.09 15.67
CA ILE A 277 6.45 -13.37 15.62
C ILE A 277 7.86 -13.18 15.05
N ASP A 278 8.77 -14.03 15.51
CA ASP A 278 10.13 -14.13 14.98
C ASP A 278 10.13 -14.76 13.57
N GLU A 279 10.92 -14.19 12.66
CA GLU A 279 11.00 -14.71 11.29
C GLU A 279 11.71 -16.07 11.21
N GLU A 280 12.71 -16.33 12.05
CA GLU A 280 13.48 -17.57 11.99
C GLU A 280 12.76 -18.72 12.70
N ASN A 281 12.14 -18.42 13.84
CA ASN A 281 11.42 -19.37 14.69
C ASN A 281 9.98 -18.90 14.97
N PRO A 282 9.08 -18.92 13.96
CA PRO A 282 7.70 -18.48 14.17
C PRO A 282 6.97 -19.43 15.11
N ASP A 283 6.47 -18.91 16.23
CA ASP A 283 5.56 -19.61 17.13
C ASP A 283 4.24 -18.84 17.28
N ILE A 284 3.14 -19.49 16.91
CA ILE A 284 1.79 -18.94 17.02
C ILE A 284 1.04 -19.76 18.09
N PRO A 285 0.84 -19.24 19.32
CA PRO A 285 0.18 -19.97 20.39
C PRO A 285 -1.32 -20.11 20.14
N LEU A 286 -1.89 -21.26 20.50
CA LEU A 286 -3.34 -21.52 20.36
C LEU A 286 -4.19 -20.49 21.10
N SER A 287 -3.72 -20.03 22.26
CA SER A 287 -4.39 -19.02 23.09
C SER A 287 -4.62 -17.68 22.38
N PHE A 288 -3.85 -17.36 21.34
CA PHE A 288 -4.08 -16.15 20.53
C PHE A 288 -5.43 -16.19 19.80
N PHE A 289 -5.92 -17.37 19.44
CA PHE A 289 -7.20 -17.57 18.75
C PHE A 289 -8.40 -17.64 19.70
N GLU A 290 -8.16 -17.78 21.00
CA GLU A 290 -9.19 -18.01 22.02
C GLU A 290 -9.77 -16.70 22.58
N SER A 291 -8.97 -15.63 22.61
CA SER A 291 -9.46 -14.31 23.01
C SER A 291 -10.10 -13.56 21.85
N GLU A 292 -11.06 -12.70 22.14
CA GLU A 292 -11.71 -11.81 21.18
C GLU A 292 -10.84 -10.55 20.89
N TYR A 293 -11.18 -9.81 19.84
CA TYR A 293 -10.53 -8.54 19.52
C TYR A 293 -10.99 -7.43 20.48
N GLU A 294 -10.06 -6.61 20.97
CA GLU A 294 -10.35 -5.43 21.78
C GLU A 294 -10.44 -4.18 20.90
N LYS A 295 -11.61 -3.55 20.85
CA LYS A 295 -11.83 -2.34 20.04
C LYS A 295 -10.86 -1.21 20.43
N LEU A 296 -10.25 -0.57 19.44
CA LEU A 296 -9.44 0.63 19.66
C LEU A 296 -10.30 1.81 20.14
N PRO A 297 -9.73 2.72 20.94
CA PRO A 297 -10.33 4.03 21.18
C PRO A 297 -10.64 4.77 19.86
N ASP A 298 -11.78 5.44 19.79
CA ASP A 298 -12.29 6.03 18.54
C ASP A 298 -11.34 7.10 17.96
N ASN A 299 -10.63 7.85 18.82
CA ASN A 299 -9.63 8.84 18.39
C ASN A 299 -8.40 8.18 17.73
N ILE A 300 -7.91 7.08 18.31
CA ILE A 300 -6.80 6.29 17.74
C ILE A 300 -7.26 5.67 16.41
N PHE A 301 -8.46 5.09 16.38
CA PHE A 301 -9.03 4.53 15.15
C PHE A 301 -9.14 5.59 14.04
N TYR A 302 -9.67 6.77 14.35
CA TYR A 302 -9.83 7.88 13.40
C TYR A 302 -8.53 8.25 12.72
N LYS A 303 -7.41 8.32 13.47
CA LYS A 303 -6.07 8.65 12.94
C LYS A 303 -5.65 7.78 11.76
N TYR A 304 -6.09 6.52 11.73
CA TYR A 304 -5.75 5.56 10.69
C TYR A 304 -6.85 5.35 9.65
N THR A 305 -8.02 5.97 9.82
CA THR A 305 -9.02 6.04 8.74
C THR A 305 -8.47 6.81 7.55
N LEU A 306 -9.07 6.60 6.38
CA LEU A 306 -8.75 7.42 5.22
C LEU A 306 -9.04 8.91 5.48
N GLU A 307 -10.06 9.22 6.26
CA GLU A 307 -10.41 10.59 6.66
C GLU A 307 -9.29 11.21 7.51
N GLY A 308 -8.82 10.53 8.55
CA GLY A 308 -7.70 10.99 9.37
C GLY A 308 -6.39 11.09 8.57
N TRP A 309 -6.16 10.16 7.63
CA TRP A 309 -5.02 10.23 6.71
C TRP A 309 -5.10 11.45 5.79
N ILE A 310 -6.28 11.78 5.25
CA ILE A 310 -6.51 12.99 4.44
C ILE A 310 -6.25 14.24 5.27
N ASP A 311 -6.74 14.29 6.51
CA ASP A 311 -6.53 15.44 7.39
C ASP A 311 -5.03 15.68 7.66
N ASN A 312 -4.25 14.60 7.86
CA ASN A 312 -2.80 14.67 8.01
C ASN A 312 -2.08 15.05 6.70
N VAL A 313 -2.34 14.34 5.59
CA VAL A 313 -1.53 14.45 4.36
C VAL A 313 -1.97 15.62 3.47
N VAL A 314 -3.27 15.87 3.38
CA VAL A 314 -3.83 16.88 2.46
C VAL A 314 -4.01 18.22 3.16
N TYR A 315 -4.57 18.23 4.37
CA TYR A 315 -4.83 19.47 5.12
C TYR A 315 -3.69 19.85 6.07
N ASN A 316 -2.77 18.92 6.37
CA ASN A 316 -1.68 19.11 7.32
C ASN A 316 -2.20 19.51 8.72
N THR A 317 -3.35 18.96 9.10
CA THR A 317 -3.93 19.10 10.43
C THR A 317 -3.31 18.04 11.35
N PRO A 318 -2.73 18.41 12.50
CA PRO A 318 -2.27 17.44 13.48
C PRO A 318 -3.43 16.52 13.87
N THR A 319 -3.24 15.21 13.72
CA THR A 319 -4.15 14.23 14.31
C THR A 319 -3.90 14.22 15.82
N ILE A 320 -4.86 14.74 16.59
CA ILE A 320 -4.81 14.86 18.06
C ILE A 320 -4.74 13.49 18.72
#